data_AF-A0A524Q9B0-F1
#
_entry.id   AF-A0A524Q9B0-F1
#
_cell.length_a   1.000
_cell.length_b   1.000
_cell.length_c   1.000
_cell.angle_alpha   90.00
_cell.angle_beta   90.00
_cell.angle_gamma   90.00
#
_symmetry.space_group_name_H-M   'P 1'
#
loop_
_entity.id
_entity.type
_entity.pdbx_description
1 polymer ?
#
loop_
_entity_poly.entity_id
_entity_poly.type
_entity_poly.pdbx_seq_one_letter_code
_entity_poly.pdbx_strand_id
1 'polypeptide(L)'
;MIKNILLIGLGGFFGSIARYFVSMLNLSVHFFSIPVGTLVVNVIGSLVIGFLTGIAEKSTLLTAEWRMFLMVGLCGGFTTFSTFANENLMLIHNGQLFSV
;
A
#
# COMPACT_ATOMS: atom_id res chain seq x y z
N MET A 1 3.16 -17.28 18.11
CA MET A 1 4.13 -16.25 17.68
C MET A 1 4.77 -16.57 16.33
N ILE A 2 5.47 -17.72 16.17
CA ILE A 2 6.10 -18.09 14.90
C ILE A 2 5.11 -18.11 13.71
N LYS A 3 3.91 -18.66 13.93
CA LYS A 3 2.84 -18.70 12.93
C LYS A 3 2.47 -17.30 12.43
N ASN A 4 2.32 -16.33 13.33
CA ASN A 4 1.96 -14.95 12.96
C ASN A 4 3.08 -14.28 12.17
N ILE A 5 4.35 -14.51 12.54
CA ILE A 5 5.50 -13.97 11.81
C ILE A 5 5.51 -14.51 10.36
N LEU A 6 5.28 -15.81 10.18
CA LEU A 6 5.20 -16.42 8.86
C LEU A 6 4.03 -15.85 8.03
N LEU A 7 2.86 -15.69 8.64
CA LEU A 7 1.69 -15.10 7.98
C LEU A 7 1.93 -13.64 7.56
N ILE A 8 2.49 -12.82 8.46
CA ILE A 8 2.84 -11.43 8.15
C ILE A 8 3.88 -11.39 7.04
N GLY A 9 4.92 -12.21 7.12
CA GLY A 9 5.99 -12.29 6.13
C GLY A 9 5.47 -12.69 4.74
N LEU A 10 4.63 -13.73 4.66
CA LEU A 10 4.02 -14.15 3.39
C LEU A 10 3.10 -13.06 2.82
N GLY A 11 2.26 -12.44 3.66
CA GLY A 11 1.42 -11.33 3.24
C GLY A 11 2.27 -10.17 2.69
N GLY A 12 3.31 -9.76 3.44
CA GLY A 12 4.21 -8.68 3.05
C GLY A 12 4.99 -8.98 1.77
N PHE A 13 5.41 -10.23 1.56
CA PHE A 13 6.02 -10.69 0.31
C PHE A 13 5.07 -10.46 -0.88
N PHE A 14 3.82 -10.94 -0.80
CA PHE A 14 2.86 -10.72 -1.87
C PHE A 14 2.50 -9.24 -2.06
N GLY A 15 2.34 -8.50 -0.96
CA GLY A 15 1.99 -7.07 -0.99
C GLY A 15 3.06 -6.23 -1.67
N SER A 16 4.33 -6.46 -1.32
CA SER A 16 5.46 -5.74 -1.92
C SER A 16 5.65 -6.07 -3.41
N ILE A 17 5.45 -7.33 -3.82
CA ILE A 17 5.47 -7.73 -5.24
C ILE A 17 4.33 -7.06 -6.01
N ALA A 18 3.10 -7.07 -5.46
CA ALA A 18 1.97 -6.40 -6.09
C ALA A 18 2.22 -4.89 -6.25
N ARG A 19 2.78 -4.24 -5.21
CA ARG A 19 3.19 -2.83 -5.29
C ARG A 19 4.23 -2.61 -6.38
N TYR A 20 5.24 -3.47 -6.48
CA TYR A 20 6.26 -3.41 -7.52
C TYR A 20 5.64 -3.48 -8.93
N PHE A 21 4.72 -4.40 -9.18
CA PHE A 21 4.03 -4.48 -10.46
C PHE A 21 3.23 -3.22 -10.76
N VAL A 22 2.53 -2.63 -9.79
CA VAL A 22 1.82 -1.36 -9.99
C VAL A 22 2.80 -0.23 -10.33
N SER A 23 3.96 -0.17 -9.68
CA SER A 23 5.01 0.79 -10.03
C SER A 23 5.53 0.59 -11.46
N MET A 24 5.60 -0.66 -11.96
CA MET A 24 6.04 -0.95 -13.33
C MET A 24 5.04 -0.54 -14.42
N LEU A 25 3.75 -0.39 -14.10
CA LEU A 25 2.74 0.05 -15.06
C LEU A 25 2.99 1.49 -15.56
N ASN A 26 4.00 2.18 -15.00
CA ASN A 26 4.42 3.52 -15.36
C ASN A 26 3.21 4.46 -15.49
N LEU A 27 2.36 4.42 -14.46
CA LEU A 27 1.25 5.33 -14.28
C LEU A 27 1.85 6.72 -14.00
N SER A 28 2.33 7.36 -15.05
CA SER A 28 2.81 8.73 -15.06
C SER A 28 1.90 9.51 -15.99
N VAL A 29 0.99 10.28 -15.40
CA VAL A 29 0.22 11.25 -16.18
C VAL A 29 1.17 12.42 -16.40
N HIS A 30 1.77 12.52 -17.59
CA HIS A 30 2.75 13.56 -17.94
C HIS A 30 2.28 15.00 -17.64
N PHE A 31 0.97 15.20 -17.49
CA PHE A 31 0.35 16.49 -17.19
C PHE A 31 0.47 16.92 -15.72
N PHE A 32 0.61 15.97 -14.79
CA PHE A 32 0.76 16.25 -13.38
C PHE A 32 2.01 15.51 -12.91
N SER A 33 2.99 16.20 -12.34
CA SER A 33 4.21 15.60 -11.73
C SER A 33 3.89 14.69 -10.52
N ILE A 34 2.69 14.14 -10.43
CA ILE A 34 2.17 13.33 -9.34
C ILE A 34 2.58 11.87 -9.58
N PRO A 35 3.18 11.20 -8.58
CA PRO A 35 3.49 9.78 -8.63
C PRO A 35 2.21 8.93 -8.49
N VAL A 36 1.47 8.76 -9.59
CA VAL A 36 0.16 8.10 -9.57
C VAL A 36 0.27 6.64 -9.11
N GLY A 37 1.34 5.92 -9.46
CA GLY A 37 1.55 4.55 -8.99
C GLY A 37 1.53 4.44 -7.45
N THR A 38 2.28 5.31 -6.77
CA THR A 38 2.35 5.34 -5.30
C THR A 38 1.02 5.78 -4.68
N LEU A 39 0.31 6.71 -5.32
CA LEU A 39 -1.03 7.11 -4.88
C LEU A 39 -2.02 5.95 -4.98
N VAL A 40 -2.03 5.22 -6.11
CA VAL A 40 -2.93 4.11 -6.37
C VAL A 40 -2.76 2.99 -5.35
N VAL A 41 -1.52 2.57 -5.06
CA VAL A 41 -1.29 1.49 -4.08
C VAL A 41 -1.72 1.89 -2.67
N ASN A 42 -1.48 3.14 -2.28
CA ASN A 42 -1.89 3.64 -0.96
C ASN A 42 -3.42 3.75 -0.85
N VAL A 43 -4.09 4.34 -1.84
CA VAL A 43 -5.56 4.50 -1.83
C VAL A 43 -6.26 3.13 -1.85
N ILE A 44 -5.85 2.23 -2.74
CA ILE A 44 -6.43 0.89 -2.82
C ILE A 44 -6.15 0.11 -1.54
N GLY A 45 -4.91 0.15 -1.02
CA GLY A 45 -4.56 -0.55 0.22
C GLY A 45 -5.33 -0.03 1.43
N SER A 46 -5.49 1.29 1.57
CA SER A 46 -6.29 1.91 2.62
C SER A 46 -7.79 1.60 2.49
N LEU A 47 -8.31 1.51 1.27
CA LEU A 47 -9.69 1.09 1.04
C LEU A 47 -9.90 -0.38 1.46
N VAL A 48 -9.00 -1.27 1.05
CA VAL A 48 -9.03 -2.70 1.40
C VAL A 48 -8.97 -2.89 2.91
N ILE A 49 -8.03 -2.24 3.61
CA ILE A 49 -7.93 -2.39 5.07
C ILE A 49 -9.17 -1.83 5.79
N GLY A 50 -9.80 -0.78 5.25
CA GLY A 50 -11.07 -0.25 5.76
C GLY A 50 -12.21 -1.27 5.64
N PHE A 51 -12.38 -1.90 4.48
CA PHE A 51 -13.36 -2.99 4.29
C PHE A 51 -13.08 -4.18 5.21
N LEU A 52 -11.83 -4.62 5.32
CA LEU A 52 -11.44 -5.72 6.21
C LEU A 52 -11.72 -5.41 7.68
N THR A 53 -11.52 -4.15 8.09
CA THR A 53 -11.85 -3.68 9.45
C THR A 53 -13.35 -3.77 9.69
N GLY A 54 -14.18 -3.25 8.76
CA GLY A 54 -15.62 -3.34 8.89
C GLY A 54 -16.16 -4.78 8.93
N ILE A 55 -15.56 -5.71 8.18
CA ILE A 55 -15.90 -7.13 8.22
C ILE A 55 -15.49 -7.76 9.56
N ALA A 56 -14.30 -7.42 10.07
CA ALA A 56 -13.79 -7.95 11.33
C ALA A 56 -14.61 -7.48 12.54
N GLU A 57 -15.21 -6.29 12.48
CA GLU A 57 -16.10 -5.78 13.54
C GLU A 57 -17.49 -6.45 13.52
N LYS A 58 -17.99 -6.77 12.32
CA LYS A 58 -19.37 -7.27 12.14
C LYS A 58 -19.48 -8.79 12.04
N SER A 59 -18.38 -9.50 11.87
CA SER A 59 -18.39 -10.95 11.66
C SER A 59 -17.17 -11.64 12.27
N THR A 60 -17.33 -12.92 12.58
CA THR A 60 -16.24 -13.81 13.00
C THR A 60 -15.48 -14.42 11.81
N LEU A 61 -15.80 -14.01 10.57
CA LEU A 61 -15.17 -14.53 9.36
C LEU A 61 -13.68 -14.17 9.29
N LEU A 62 -13.30 -12.98 9.75
CA LEU A 62 -11.91 -12.55 9.80
C LEU A 62 -11.25 -13.02 11.11
N THR A 63 -10.73 -14.25 11.09
CA THR A 63 -9.94 -14.78 12.21
C THR A 63 -8.69 -13.93 12.44
N ALA A 64 -8.09 -14.04 13.63
CA ALA A 64 -6.86 -13.32 13.97
C ALA A 64 -5.72 -13.61 12.97
N GLU A 65 -5.69 -14.80 12.38
CA GLU A 65 -4.69 -15.23 11.40
C GLU A 65 -4.85 -14.49 10.08
N TRP A 66 -6.08 -14.36 9.59
CA TRP A 66 -6.40 -13.57 8.41
C TRP A 66 -6.10 -12.09 8.60
N ARG A 67 -6.30 -11.55 9.80
CA ARG A 67 -5.92 -10.16 10.12
C ARG A 67 -4.40 -9.95 10.00
N MET A 68 -3.60 -10.88 10.54
CA MET A 68 -2.14 -10.82 10.44
C MET A 68 -1.65 -10.92 8.98
N PHE A 69 -2.23 -11.85 8.20
CA PHE A 69 -1.87 -12.03 6.79
C PHE A 69 -2.33 -10.86 5.91
N LEU A 70 -3.61 -10.48 5.96
CA LEU A 70 -4.21 -9.50 5.04
C LEU A 70 -3.92 -8.05 5.44
N MET A 71 -4.08 -7.71 6.72
CA MET A 71 -4.01 -6.31 7.16
C MET A 71 -2.55 -5.92 7.43
N VAL A 72 -1.84 -6.69 8.27
CA VAL A 72 -0.46 -6.36 8.65
C VAL A 72 0.52 -6.75 7.54
N GLY A 73 0.39 -7.97 6.99
CA GLY A 73 1.24 -8.45 5.91
C GLY A 73 0.93 -7.79 4.56
N LEU A 74 -0.17 -8.21 3.92
CA LEU A 74 -0.49 -7.84 2.53
C LEU A 74 -0.68 -6.34 2.36
N CYS A 75 -1.60 -5.72 3.10
CA CYS A 75 -1.84 -4.27 3.00
C CYS A 75 -0.63 -3.47 3.47
N GLY A 76 0.10 -3.94 4.50
CA GLY A 76 1.32 -3.29 4.97
C GLY A 76 2.47 -3.33 3.97
N GLY A 77 2.63 -4.43 3.22
CA GLY A 77 3.63 -4.53 2.15
C GLY A 77 3.23 -3.82 0.85
N PHE A 78 1.91 -3.75 0.59
CA PHE A 78 1.34 -3.12 -0.60
C PHE A 78 1.31 -1.59 -0.53
N THR A 79 1.08 -1.02 0.66
CA THR A 79 1.14 0.43 0.88
C THR A 79 2.57 0.88 1.18
N THR A 80 2.88 2.17 1.01
CA THR A 80 4.22 2.72 1.28
C THR A 80 4.18 4.20 1.61
N PHE A 81 4.70 4.55 2.80
CA PHE A 81 4.90 5.94 3.19
C PHE A 81 6.30 6.45 2.79
N SER A 82 7.32 5.59 2.82
CA SER A 82 8.70 5.99 2.51
C SER A 82 8.86 6.41 1.05
N THR A 83 8.24 5.68 0.12
CA THR A 83 8.25 6.04 -1.31
C THR A 83 7.50 7.35 -1.53
N PHE A 84 6.31 7.49 -0.94
CA PHE A 84 5.52 8.73 -1.00
C PHE A 84 6.31 9.94 -0.49
N ALA A 85 6.95 9.83 0.66
CA ALA A 85 7.74 10.92 1.24
C ALA A 85 8.93 11.30 0.34
N ASN A 86 9.65 10.31 -0.21
CA ASN A 86 10.77 10.56 -1.11
C ASN A 86 10.33 11.25 -2.41
N GLU A 87 9.24 10.81 -3.02
CA GLU A 87 8.68 11.44 -4.23
C GLU A 87 8.27 12.89 -3.96
N ASN A 88 7.63 13.18 -2.83
CA ASN A 88 7.30 14.55 -2.45
C ASN A 88 8.55 15.41 -2.23
N LEU A 89 9.60 14.87 -1.60
CA LEU A 89 10.88 15.58 -1.45
C LEU A 89 11.51 15.90 -2.82
N MET A 90 11.45 14.98 -3.77
CA MET A 90 11.94 15.22 -5.14
C MET A 90 11.13 16.32 -5.84
N LEU A 91 9.80 16.35 -5.68
CA LEU A 91 8.96 17.40 -6.24
C LEU A 91 9.26 18.77 -5.63
N ILE A 92 9.52 18.84 -4.32
CA ILE A 92 9.97 20.06 -3.64
C ILE A 92 11.29 20.54 -4.25
N HIS A 93 12.29 19.65 -4.33
CA HIS A 93 13.61 19.98 -4.87
C HIS A 93 13.56 20.48 -6.32
N ASN A 94 12.65 19.95 -7.12
CA ASN A 94 12.48 20.35 -8.52
C ASN A 94 11.58 21.58 -8.70
N GLY A 95 11.00 22.13 -7.63
CA GLY A 95 10.04 23.24 -7.71
C GLY A 95 8.69 22.86 -8.35
N GLN A 96 8.37 21.56 -8.39
CA GLN A 96 7.22 20.97 -9.09
C GLN A 96 6.00 20.74 -8.19
N LEU A 97 6.00 21.28 -6.96
CA LEU A 97 4.92 21.05 -5.99
C LEU A 97 3.55 21.61 -6.46
N PHE A 98 3.58 22.72 -7.19
CA PHE A 98 2.40 23.45 -7.65
C PHE A 98 2.40 23.67 -9.18
N SER A 99 3.29 23.01 -9.91
CA SER A 99 3.33 23.13 -11.38
C SER A 99 2.13 22.40 -11.97
N VAL A 100 1.09 23.16 -12.31
CA VAL A 100 -0.06 22.76 -13.15
C VAL A 100 0.26 23.13 -14.60
#